data_AF-A0A0C9MBX7-F1
#
_entry.id   AF-A0A0C9MBX7-F1
#
_cell.length_a   1.000
_cell.length_b   1.000
_cell.length_c   1.000
_cell.angle_alpha   90.00
_cell.angle_beta   90.00
_cell.angle_gamma   90.00
#
_symmetry.space_group_name_H-M   'P 1'
#
loop_
_entity.id
_entity.type
_entity.pdbx_description
1 polymer ?
#
loop_
_entity_poly.entity_id
_entity_poly.type
_entity_poly.pdbx_seq_one_letter_code
_entity_poly.pdbx_strand_id
1 'polypeptide(L)'
;MTIEANTFPMGYFYIISRMNGLALDIDLSEGPAKAGTKLLTATKKEDKLERDSQLWIHQNGFLTNKSVGLVMDIDIFTGHDHLYVDTMKHEESANDQRFGYSSEHGHIYTLSDPNDVVDIRKKNPEVGATIMIYKKAEVVEEGINQLWDLQLADPPKQIDSSDDEDDDNKSARLSAWFGSWWGWGDDDKNDLLREKELEKAHKKVYEKKKTNLTYEVIAGAVAAEAVKQIIAKQEQEGETVYFKGAKQAVAAYAAKEMVQMLMERGTDDDDANDDEETKEKKQNMLQKMAEKAAVNYYESKCK
;
A
#
# COMPACT_ATOMS: atom_id res chain seq x y z
N MET A 1 -25.99 -3.16 -10.74
CA MET A 1 -26.27 -2.64 -9.39
C MET A 1 -25.14 -1.69 -9.05
N THR A 2 -25.41 -0.41 -8.95
CA THR A 2 -24.44 0.62 -8.59
C THR A 2 -24.37 0.67 -7.07
N ILE A 3 -23.23 0.27 -6.51
CA ILE A 3 -22.93 0.51 -5.10
C ILE A 3 -22.65 2.00 -4.99
N GLU A 4 -23.56 2.76 -4.38
CA GLU A 4 -23.29 4.12 -3.93
C GLU A 4 -22.32 4.04 -2.76
N ALA A 5 -21.03 3.98 -3.08
CA ALA A 5 -19.97 4.04 -2.10
C ALA A 5 -19.67 5.51 -1.78
N ASN A 6 -20.18 6.01 -0.65
CA ASN A 6 -19.70 7.23 0.04
C ASN A 6 -18.26 7.07 0.56
N THR A 7 -17.44 6.29 -0.13
CA THR A 7 -16.14 5.81 0.36
C THR A 7 -15.19 5.66 -0.81
N PHE A 8 -13.89 5.71 -0.53
CA PHE A 8 -12.86 5.40 -1.51
C PHE A 8 -13.08 4.00 -2.13
N PRO A 9 -12.71 3.81 -3.40
CA PRO A 9 -12.80 2.51 -4.04
C PRO A 9 -11.75 1.56 -3.45
N MET A 10 -12.01 0.27 -3.62
CA MET A 10 -11.16 -0.79 -3.11
C MET A 10 -10.07 -1.11 -4.14
N GLY A 11 -8.80 -1.06 -3.72
CA GLY A 11 -7.64 -1.26 -4.59
C GLY A 11 -6.94 0.06 -4.92
N TYR A 12 -6.01 0.01 -5.87
CA TYR A 12 -5.30 1.20 -6.32
C TYR A 12 -6.16 2.03 -7.28
N PHE A 13 -6.18 3.33 -7.07
CA PHE A 13 -6.91 4.28 -7.90
C PHE A 13 -6.11 5.55 -8.15
N TYR A 14 -6.44 6.21 -9.24
CA TYR A 14 -6.06 7.60 -9.47
C TYR A 14 -7.04 8.53 -8.74
N ILE A 15 -6.52 9.64 -8.27
CA ILE A 15 -7.30 10.78 -7.80
C ILE A 15 -7.20 11.85 -8.90
N ILE A 16 -8.29 12.09 -9.63
CA ILE A 16 -8.33 12.96 -10.82
C ILE A 16 -9.12 14.22 -10.51
N SER A 17 -8.52 15.37 -10.74
CA SER A 17 -9.15 16.68 -10.58
C SER A 17 -10.29 16.86 -11.59
N ARG A 18 -11.49 17.20 -11.12
CA ARG A 18 -12.61 17.57 -12.02
C ARG A 18 -12.40 18.91 -12.71
N MET A 19 -11.52 19.78 -12.19
CA MET A 19 -11.25 21.10 -12.76
C MET A 19 -10.51 21.01 -14.10
N ASN A 20 -9.51 20.14 -14.21
CA ASN A 20 -8.58 20.10 -15.34
C ASN A 20 -8.20 18.69 -15.81
N GLY A 21 -8.73 17.63 -15.19
CA GLY A 21 -8.44 16.25 -15.55
C GLY A 21 -7.02 15.78 -15.17
N LEU A 22 -6.27 16.58 -14.40
CA LEU A 22 -4.94 16.21 -13.93
C LEU A 22 -5.03 15.25 -12.74
N ALA A 23 -4.06 14.35 -12.63
CA ALA A 23 -3.94 13.40 -11.54
C ALA A 23 -3.17 14.00 -10.35
N LEU A 24 -3.50 13.55 -9.14
CA LEU A 24 -2.70 13.78 -7.94
C LEU A 24 -1.43 12.93 -8.00
N ASP A 25 -0.26 13.57 -8.00
CA ASP A 25 1.05 12.93 -8.13
C ASP A 25 2.00 13.39 -7.03
N ILE A 26 3.08 12.63 -6.85
CA ILE A 26 4.22 13.00 -6.02
C ILE A 26 5.22 13.81 -6.85
N ASP A 27 5.75 14.89 -6.27
CA ASP A 27 6.81 15.68 -6.90
C ASP A 27 8.15 14.94 -6.90
N LEU A 28 8.51 14.35 -8.03
CA LEU A 28 9.77 13.64 -8.25
C LEU A 28 10.85 14.52 -8.91
N SER A 29 10.62 15.82 -9.06
CA SER A 29 11.56 16.72 -9.76
C SER A 29 12.90 16.87 -9.04
N GLU A 30 12.91 16.69 -7.72
CA GLU A 30 14.12 16.76 -6.88
C GLU A 30 14.75 15.38 -6.60
N GLY A 31 14.25 14.32 -7.24
CA GLY A 31 14.75 12.95 -7.09
C GLY A 31 13.71 11.97 -6.52
N PRO A 32 14.14 10.80 -6.04
CA PRO A 32 13.24 9.80 -5.44
C PRO A 32 12.46 10.41 -4.26
N ALA A 33 11.17 10.10 -4.17
CA ALA A 33 10.35 10.63 -3.09
C ALA A 33 10.78 10.06 -1.72
N LYS A 34 10.58 10.88 -0.69
CA LYS A 34 10.87 10.60 0.71
C LYS A 34 9.84 11.32 1.58
N ALA A 35 9.89 11.09 2.89
CA ALA A 35 9.12 11.88 3.85
C ALA A 35 9.32 13.39 3.61
N GLY A 36 8.21 14.13 3.53
CA GLY A 36 8.18 15.56 3.22
C GLY A 36 8.18 15.89 1.72
N THR A 37 8.19 14.90 0.81
CA THR A 37 8.03 15.17 -0.62
C THR A 37 6.61 15.65 -0.92
N LYS A 38 6.49 16.77 -1.64
CA LYS A 38 5.23 17.46 -1.91
C LYS A 38 4.34 16.74 -2.91
N LEU A 39 3.04 17.01 -2.82
CA LEU A 39 2.05 16.60 -3.81
C LEU A 39 1.77 17.73 -4.82
N LEU A 40 1.52 17.34 -6.06
CA LEU A 40 1.20 18.25 -7.16
C LEU A 40 0.18 17.64 -8.13
N THR A 41 -0.32 18.45 -9.06
CA THR A 41 -1.07 17.97 -10.23
C THR A 41 -0.13 17.53 -11.35
N ALA A 42 -0.41 16.40 -12.00
CA ALA A 42 0.34 15.96 -13.18
C ALA A 42 -0.57 15.38 -14.26
N THR A 43 -0.08 15.31 -15.50
CA THR A 43 -0.76 14.56 -16.55
C THR A 43 -0.89 13.10 -16.12
N LYS A 44 -2.08 12.52 -16.24
CA LYS A 44 -2.31 11.11 -15.92
C LYS A 44 -1.39 10.22 -16.75
N LYS A 45 -0.63 9.35 -16.08
CA LYS A 45 0.27 8.36 -16.66
C LYS A 45 -0.50 7.05 -16.84
N GLU A 46 -0.39 6.42 -18.01
CA GLU A 46 -1.04 5.12 -18.27
C GLU A 46 -0.06 3.95 -18.18
N ASP A 47 1.24 4.22 -18.36
CA ASP A 47 2.28 3.21 -18.30
C ASP A 47 2.35 2.58 -16.90
N LYS A 48 2.40 1.24 -16.83
CA LYS A 48 2.34 0.49 -15.56
C LYS A 48 3.47 0.83 -14.59
N LEU A 49 4.66 1.19 -15.08
CA LEU A 49 5.83 1.49 -14.25
C LEU A 49 5.83 2.95 -13.82
N GLU A 50 5.44 3.86 -14.71
CA GLU A 50 5.45 5.29 -14.41
C GLU A 50 4.25 5.74 -13.57
N ARG A 51 3.10 5.04 -13.68
CA ARG A 51 1.86 5.43 -13.01
C ARG A 51 1.88 5.29 -11.50
N ASP A 52 2.78 4.50 -10.93
CA ASP A 52 2.77 4.16 -9.51
C ASP A 52 2.90 5.38 -8.58
N SER A 53 3.50 6.48 -9.04
CA SER A 53 3.55 7.74 -8.30
C SER A 53 2.20 8.46 -8.22
N GLN A 54 1.25 8.10 -9.08
CA GLN A 54 -0.12 8.64 -9.15
C GLN A 54 -1.18 7.69 -8.60
N LEU A 55 -0.77 6.50 -8.14
CA LEU A 55 -1.67 5.50 -7.61
C LEU A 55 -1.73 5.57 -6.09
N TRP A 56 -2.96 5.61 -5.59
CA TRP A 56 -3.28 5.73 -4.18
C TRP A 56 -4.15 4.57 -3.74
N ILE A 57 -4.03 4.18 -2.48
CA ILE A 57 -4.98 3.28 -1.84
C ILE A 57 -5.43 3.85 -0.50
N HIS A 58 -6.71 3.68 -0.19
CA HIS A 58 -7.27 4.07 1.09
C HIS A 58 -7.38 2.90 2.06
N GLN A 59 -6.85 3.05 3.28
CA GLN A 59 -7.00 2.08 4.35
C GLN A 59 -7.10 2.77 5.72
N ASN A 60 -8.17 2.50 6.48
CA ASN A 60 -8.36 3.03 7.83
C ASN A 60 -8.19 4.56 7.94
N GLY A 61 -8.57 5.30 6.90
CA GLY A 61 -8.40 6.75 6.83
C GLY A 61 -7.10 7.21 6.19
N PHE A 62 -6.09 6.36 6.02
CA PHE A 62 -4.86 6.75 5.33
C PHE A 62 -5.00 6.66 3.81
N LEU A 63 -4.39 7.59 3.10
CA LEU A 63 -4.15 7.50 1.65
C LEU A 63 -2.67 7.21 1.41
N THR A 64 -2.35 5.97 1.07
CA THR A 64 -0.96 5.52 0.83
C THR A 64 -0.65 5.56 -0.66
N ASN A 65 0.49 6.13 -1.03
CA ASN A 65 0.96 6.13 -2.39
C ASN A 65 1.65 4.80 -2.74
N LYS A 66 1.40 4.27 -3.95
CA LYS A 66 1.94 2.98 -4.40
C LYS A 66 3.45 3.00 -4.61
N SER A 67 4.00 4.07 -5.19
CA SER A 67 5.43 4.09 -5.55
C SER A 67 6.37 4.06 -4.34
N VAL A 68 5.96 4.67 -3.23
CA VAL A 68 6.84 4.92 -2.07
C VAL A 68 6.33 4.38 -0.75
N GLY A 69 5.05 3.98 -0.68
CA GLY A 69 4.48 3.41 0.54
C GLY A 69 4.23 4.42 1.67
N LEU A 70 4.47 5.71 1.44
CA LEU A 70 4.22 6.80 2.36
C LEU A 70 2.76 7.28 2.25
N VAL A 71 2.26 7.91 3.32
CA VAL A 71 0.87 8.37 3.43
C VAL A 71 0.77 9.86 3.17
N MET A 72 -0.36 10.30 2.60
CA MET A 72 -0.70 11.71 2.53
C MET A 72 -0.75 12.31 3.93
N ASP A 73 -0.12 13.47 4.11
CA ASP A 73 0.03 14.14 5.39
C ASP A 73 -0.14 15.67 5.23
N ILE A 74 -0.69 16.30 6.26
CA ILE A 74 -0.93 17.74 6.39
C ILE A 74 0.11 18.35 7.33
N ASP A 75 0.84 19.35 6.85
CA ASP A 75 1.89 19.99 7.64
C ASP A 75 1.23 21.12 8.41
N ILE A 76 0.87 20.77 9.64
CA ILE A 76 0.28 21.68 10.60
C ILE A 76 1.23 22.84 10.98
N PHE A 77 2.55 22.70 10.75
CA PHE A 77 3.54 23.72 11.08
C PHE A 77 3.76 24.74 9.96
N THR A 78 3.54 24.38 8.70
CA THR A 78 3.60 25.32 7.57
C THR A 78 2.23 25.92 7.19
N GLY A 79 1.22 25.73 8.04
CA GLY A 79 -0.10 26.36 7.88
C GLY A 79 -0.91 25.76 6.74
N HIS A 80 -0.75 24.45 6.48
CA HIS A 80 -1.48 23.70 5.44
C HIS A 80 -1.19 24.17 4.01
N ASP A 81 -0.07 24.85 3.77
CA ASP A 81 0.26 25.42 2.46
C ASP A 81 0.52 24.36 1.38
N HIS A 82 0.92 23.16 1.78
CA HIS A 82 1.17 22.02 0.90
C HIS A 82 0.73 20.71 1.57
N LEU A 83 0.26 19.76 0.77
CA LEU A 83 0.25 18.34 1.12
C LEU A 83 1.56 17.68 0.68
N TYR A 84 1.95 16.65 1.42
CA TYR A 84 3.14 15.84 1.16
C TYR A 84 2.83 14.38 1.48
N VAL A 85 3.81 13.53 1.22
CA VAL A 85 3.86 12.19 1.75
C VAL A 85 4.78 12.10 2.97
N ASP A 86 4.38 11.36 4.00
CA ASP A 86 5.19 11.10 5.19
C ASP A 86 5.00 9.67 5.70
N THR A 87 5.80 9.32 6.71
CA THR A 87 5.73 8.08 7.44
C THR A 87 4.42 8.02 8.20
N MET A 88 3.76 6.86 8.16
CA MET A 88 2.50 6.64 8.84
C MET A 88 2.63 6.87 10.36
N LYS A 89 1.82 7.77 10.91
CA LYS A 89 1.72 8.08 12.34
C LYS A 89 0.70 7.14 13.01
N HIS A 90 0.91 6.89 14.30
CA HIS A 90 0.04 6.03 15.12
C HIS A 90 -0.93 6.81 16.01
N GLU A 91 -2.05 6.17 16.32
CA GLU A 91 -3.04 6.63 17.31
C GLU A 91 -3.48 8.09 17.09
N GLU A 92 -3.60 8.88 18.16
CA GLU A 92 -4.07 10.27 18.13
C GLU A 92 -3.12 11.22 17.38
N SER A 93 -1.88 10.81 17.15
CA SER A 93 -0.91 11.63 16.39
C SER A 93 -1.19 11.63 14.89
N ALA A 94 -2.05 10.74 14.42
CA ALA A 94 -2.26 10.50 13.00
C ALA A 94 -3.44 11.31 12.40
N ASN A 95 -4.04 12.22 13.16
CA ASN A 95 -5.21 13.00 12.75
C ASN A 95 -4.96 13.83 11.48
N ASP A 96 -3.72 14.26 11.25
CA ASP A 96 -3.25 14.98 10.06
C ASP A 96 -2.99 14.08 8.84
N GLN A 97 -3.17 12.77 8.99
CA GLN A 97 -3.02 11.76 7.93
C GLN A 97 -4.32 10.99 7.68
N ARG A 98 -5.46 11.46 8.21
CA ARG A 98 -6.76 10.80 8.10
C ARG A 98 -7.70 11.52 7.16
N PHE A 99 -8.12 10.83 6.12
CA PHE A 99 -8.99 11.33 5.05
C PHE A 99 -10.20 10.45 4.82
N GLY A 100 -11.32 11.10 4.49
CA GLY A 100 -12.55 10.51 3.97
C GLY A 100 -12.85 11.02 2.56
N TYR A 101 -13.81 10.38 1.90
CA TYR A 101 -14.28 10.77 0.57
C TYR A 101 -15.80 10.89 0.56
N SER A 102 -16.34 11.96 -0.01
CA SER A 102 -17.77 12.15 -0.22
C SER A 102 -18.09 12.00 -1.71
N SER A 103 -18.78 10.92 -2.08
CA SER A 103 -19.15 10.64 -3.47
C SER A 103 -20.24 11.56 -4.01
N GLU A 104 -21.01 12.23 -3.15
CA GLU A 104 -22.07 13.17 -3.55
C GLU A 104 -21.52 14.28 -4.46
N HIS A 105 -20.34 14.82 -4.11
CA HIS A 105 -19.71 15.92 -4.85
C HIS A 105 -18.25 15.67 -5.23
N GLY A 106 -17.61 14.65 -4.67
CA GLY A 106 -16.21 14.31 -4.95
C GLY A 106 -15.20 15.00 -4.03
N HIS A 107 -15.57 15.35 -2.80
CA HIS A 107 -14.60 15.96 -1.88
C HIS A 107 -13.77 14.88 -1.17
N ILE A 108 -12.46 15.09 -1.11
CA ILE A 108 -11.58 14.40 -0.16
C ILE A 108 -11.42 15.33 1.04
N TYR A 109 -11.80 14.87 2.23
CA TYR A 109 -11.86 15.70 3.44
C TYR A 109 -11.05 15.09 4.58
N THR A 110 -10.61 15.92 5.52
CA THR A 110 -9.93 15.43 6.73
C THR A 110 -10.94 14.81 7.70
N LEU A 111 -10.60 13.68 8.36
CA LEU A 111 -11.51 13.08 9.34
C LEU A 111 -11.61 13.90 10.65
N SER A 112 -10.66 14.80 10.91
CA SER A 112 -10.68 15.71 12.06
C SER A 112 -11.65 16.89 11.86
N ASP A 113 -11.74 17.46 10.66
CA ASP A 113 -12.75 18.45 10.25
C ASP A 113 -13.20 18.19 8.81
N PRO A 114 -14.43 17.70 8.57
CA PRO A 114 -14.97 17.48 7.23
C PRO A 114 -15.13 18.75 6.36
N ASN A 115 -14.99 19.95 6.94
CA ASN A 115 -14.94 21.19 6.17
C ASN A 115 -13.54 21.50 5.65
N ASP A 116 -12.50 20.79 6.08
CA ASP A 116 -11.16 20.87 5.51
C ASP A 116 -11.01 19.84 4.40
N VAL A 117 -10.84 20.32 3.16
CA VAL A 117 -10.85 19.51 1.94
C VAL A 117 -9.58 19.70 1.12
N VAL A 118 -9.24 18.68 0.32
CA VAL A 118 -8.10 18.73 -0.62
C VAL A 118 -8.42 19.69 -1.77
N ASP A 119 -7.54 20.66 -1.98
CA ASP A 119 -7.71 21.79 -2.88
C ASP A 119 -6.48 21.99 -3.79
N ILE A 120 -6.72 22.32 -5.06
CA ILE A 120 -5.67 22.83 -5.95
C ILE A 120 -5.51 24.34 -5.73
N ARG A 121 -4.37 24.72 -5.15
CA ARG A 121 -4.09 26.07 -4.67
C ARG A 121 -4.36 27.11 -5.75
N LYS A 122 -5.20 28.10 -5.40
CA LYS A 122 -5.59 29.23 -6.27
C LYS A 122 -6.21 28.82 -7.61
N LYS A 123 -6.80 27.61 -7.71
CA LYS A 123 -7.38 27.10 -8.96
C LYS A 123 -6.36 27.10 -10.11
N ASN A 124 -5.07 26.89 -9.81
CA ASN A 124 -4.04 26.88 -10.85
C ASN A 124 -4.28 25.69 -11.79
N PRO A 125 -4.55 25.93 -13.10
CA PRO A 125 -4.91 24.87 -14.03
C PRO A 125 -3.71 24.06 -14.53
N GLU A 126 -2.49 24.57 -14.33
CA GLU A 126 -1.27 24.02 -14.90
C GLU A 126 -0.81 22.73 -14.22
N VAL A 127 -0.01 21.95 -14.95
CA VAL A 127 0.79 20.85 -14.38
C VAL A 127 1.78 21.41 -13.35
N GLY A 128 1.95 20.69 -12.25
CA GLY A 128 2.79 21.10 -11.12
C GLY A 128 2.07 22.04 -10.15
N ALA A 129 0.75 22.20 -10.25
CA ALA A 129 0.01 23.01 -9.29
C ALA A 129 0.05 22.40 -7.88
N THR A 130 0.23 23.25 -6.89
CA THR A 130 0.28 22.87 -5.47
C THR A 130 -1.04 22.32 -4.99
N ILE A 131 -0.97 21.22 -4.25
CA ILE A 131 -2.10 20.63 -3.53
C ILE A 131 -2.02 21.04 -2.06
N MET A 132 -3.14 21.39 -1.46
CA MET A 132 -3.22 21.85 -0.08
C MET A 132 -4.53 21.43 0.59
N ILE A 133 -4.66 21.71 1.89
CA ILE A 133 -5.95 21.66 2.59
C ILE A 133 -6.55 23.06 2.64
N TYR A 134 -7.83 23.17 2.28
CA TYR A 134 -8.54 24.43 2.32
C TYR A 134 -9.97 24.24 2.84
N LYS A 135 -10.60 25.33 3.27
CA LYS A 135 -11.99 25.28 3.69
C LYS A 135 -12.88 25.01 2.48
N LYS A 136 -13.80 24.07 2.66
CA LYS A 136 -14.79 23.65 1.67
C LYS A 136 -15.60 24.86 1.22
N ALA A 137 -15.71 25.02 -0.10
CA ALA A 137 -16.52 26.07 -0.67
C ALA A 137 -18.00 25.91 -0.27
N GLU A 138 -18.66 27.02 0.09
CA GLU A 138 -20.10 27.01 0.42
C GLU A 138 -20.95 26.65 -0.80
N VAL A 139 -20.50 27.06 -1.99
CA VAL A 139 -21.13 26.76 -3.28
C VAL A 139 -20.23 25.79 -4.05
N VAL A 140 -20.75 24.60 -4.33
CA VAL A 140 -19.97 23.48 -4.91
C VAL A 140 -19.38 23.84 -6.27
N GLU A 141 -20.14 24.55 -7.11
CA GLU A 141 -19.73 24.98 -8.45
C GLU A 141 -18.56 25.98 -8.41
N GLU A 142 -18.49 26.79 -7.35
CA GLU A 142 -17.37 27.72 -7.13
C GLU A 142 -16.13 26.99 -6.62
N GLY A 143 -16.28 25.80 -6.02
CA GLY A 143 -15.21 24.97 -5.48
C GLY A 143 -14.70 23.87 -6.43
N ILE A 144 -14.80 24.04 -7.76
CA ILE A 144 -14.42 22.98 -8.73
C ILE A 144 -13.00 22.41 -8.54
N ASN A 145 -12.07 23.21 -8.02
CA ASN A 145 -10.69 22.82 -7.69
C ASN A 145 -10.56 21.97 -6.41
N GLN A 146 -11.68 21.69 -5.73
CA GLN A 146 -11.79 20.84 -4.54
C GLN A 146 -12.49 19.50 -4.84
N LEU A 147 -12.88 19.27 -6.11
CA LEU A 147 -13.65 18.10 -6.51
C LEU A 147 -12.80 17.11 -7.30
N TRP A 148 -12.91 15.84 -6.90
CA TRP A 148 -12.04 14.76 -7.34
C TRP A 148 -12.87 13.53 -7.76
N ASP A 149 -12.49 12.96 -8.90
CA ASP A 149 -12.94 11.66 -9.36
C ASP A 149 -11.94 10.58 -9.01
N LEU A 150 -12.45 9.44 -8.53
CA LEU A 150 -11.64 8.28 -8.20
C LEU A 150 -11.76 7.26 -9.32
N GLN A 151 -10.65 6.97 -10.00
CA GLN A 151 -10.61 6.03 -11.13
C GLN A 151 -9.76 4.82 -10.77
N LEU A 152 -10.36 3.63 -10.74
CA LEU A 152 -9.62 2.39 -10.51
C LEU A 152 -8.51 2.20 -11.55
N ALA A 153 -7.32 1.85 -11.10
CA ALA A 153 -6.14 1.69 -11.95
C ALA A 153 -6.16 0.38 -12.76
N ASP A 154 -6.79 -0.65 -12.20
CA ASP A 154 -6.98 -1.96 -12.81
C ASP A 154 -8.46 -2.36 -12.70
N PRO A 155 -9.04 -3.05 -13.70
CA PRO A 155 -10.43 -3.50 -13.62
C PRO A 155 -10.61 -4.40 -12.40
N PRO A 156 -11.73 -4.28 -11.66
CA PRO A 156 -12.03 -5.22 -10.60
C PRO A 156 -12.07 -6.62 -11.20
N LYS A 157 -11.14 -7.51 -10.79
CA LYS A 157 -11.13 -8.90 -11.25
C LYS A 157 -12.49 -9.52 -10.92
N GLN A 158 -13.14 -10.18 -11.88
CA GLN A 158 -14.42 -10.85 -11.66
C GLN A 158 -14.24 -11.90 -10.57
N ILE A 159 -15.03 -11.77 -9.51
CA ILE A 159 -15.03 -12.66 -8.36
C ILE A 159 -15.72 -13.95 -8.81
N ASP A 160 -15.01 -15.07 -8.81
CA ASP A 160 -15.63 -16.37 -9.09
C ASP A 160 -16.45 -16.75 -7.86
N SER A 161 -17.78 -16.74 -8.02
CA SER A 161 -18.80 -16.86 -6.95
C SER A 161 -18.80 -18.18 -6.17
N SER A 162 -17.81 -19.05 -6.35
CA SER A 162 -17.65 -20.26 -5.53
C SER A 162 -16.89 -20.01 -4.22
N ASP A 163 -16.31 -18.82 -4.03
CA ASP A 163 -15.52 -18.43 -2.85
C ASP A 163 -16.33 -17.48 -1.92
N ASP A 164 -17.62 -17.77 -1.67
CA ASP A 164 -18.52 -17.00 -0.77
C ASP A 164 -18.06 -16.93 0.71
N GLU A 165 -16.91 -17.52 1.06
CA GLU A 165 -16.21 -17.33 2.35
C GLU A 165 -14.88 -16.54 2.25
N ASP A 166 -14.44 -16.24 1.03
CA ASP A 166 -13.12 -15.72 0.70
C ASP A 166 -13.22 -14.30 0.10
N ASP A 167 -13.31 -13.34 1.00
CA ASP A 167 -13.21 -11.90 0.76
C ASP A 167 -11.88 -11.56 0.01
N ASP A 168 -11.92 -11.55 -1.33
CA ASP A 168 -10.83 -11.15 -2.25
C ASP A 168 -10.35 -9.70 -2.02
N ASN A 169 -11.20 -8.93 -1.34
CA ASN A 169 -10.88 -7.69 -0.66
C ASN A 169 -9.60 -7.79 0.20
N LYS A 170 -9.31 -8.95 0.80
CA LYS A 170 -8.12 -9.21 1.62
C LYS A 170 -6.86 -9.48 0.79
N SER A 171 -6.99 -10.05 -0.41
CA SER A 171 -5.85 -10.27 -1.32
C SER A 171 -5.39 -8.96 -1.97
N ALA A 172 -6.31 -8.06 -2.31
CA ALA A 172 -5.98 -6.70 -2.75
C ALA A 172 -5.35 -5.86 -1.61
N ARG A 173 -5.81 -6.05 -0.36
CA ARG A 173 -5.19 -5.45 0.84
C ARG A 173 -3.79 -5.98 1.11
N LEU A 174 -3.55 -7.28 0.89
CA LEU A 174 -2.21 -7.87 0.95
C LEU A 174 -1.33 -7.32 -0.16
N SER A 175 -1.78 -7.31 -1.43
CA SER A 175 -1.00 -6.72 -2.54
C SER A 175 -0.69 -5.23 -2.35
N ALA A 176 -1.61 -4.47 -1.76
CA ALA A 176 -1.37 -3.08 -1.37
C ALA A 176 -0.38 -2.91 -0.21
N TRP A 177 -0.39 -3.83 0.74
CA TRP A 177 0.53 -3.87 1.87
C TRP A 177 1.98 -4.12 1.43
N PHE A 178 2.21 -4.87 0.36
CA PHE A 178 3.55 -5.17 -0.14
C PHE A 178 4.14 -4.11 -1.09
N GLY A 179 3.31 -3.27 -1.72
CA GLY A 179 3.78 -2.05 -2.40
C GLY A 179 4.30 -0.98 -1.43
N SER A 180 4.06 -1.14 -0.11
CA SER A 180 4.34 -0.15 0.91
C SER A 180 5.79 -0.17 1.45
N TRP A 181 6.64 -1.13 1.07
CA TRP A 181 7.88 -1.43 1.80
C TRP A 181 8.97 -0.32 1.83
N TRP A 182 8.93 0.69 0.97
CA TRP A 182 10.02 1.67 0.81
C TRP A 182 10.02 2.84 1.82
N GLY A 183 8.98 2.97 2.66
CA GLY A 183 8.80 4.11 3.58
C GLY A 183 8.97 3.82 5.09
N TRP A 184 9.25 2.58 5.49
CA TRP A 184 9.21 2.17 6.91
C TRP A 184 10.60 2.22 7.57
N GLY A 185 10.79 3.15 8.50
CA GLY A 185 11.96 3.20 9.40
C GLY A 185 11.96 2.06 10.43
N ASP A 186 13.13 1.85 11.06
CA ASP A 186 13.47 0.70 11.92
C ASP A 186 12.62 0.51 13.20
N ASP A 187 11.67 1.40 13.51
CA ASP A 187 10.97 1.44 14.80
C ASP A 187 9.55 0.82 14.79
N ASP A 188 9.01 0.47 13.64
CA ASP A 188 7.58 0.13 13.51
C ASP A 188 7.23 -1.35 13.73
N LYS A 189 7.58 -1.89 14.91
CA LYS A 189 7.47 -3.33 15.23
C LYS A 189 6.08 -3.82 15.68
N ASN A 190 5.05 -2.97 15.69
CA ASN A 190 3.81 -3.24 16.44
C ASN A 190 2.54 -3.42 15.63
N ASP A 191 2.44 -2.92 14.40
CA ASP A 191 1.23 -3.05 13.57
C ASP A 191 1.45 -3.82 12.26
N LEU A 192 2.62 -4.45 12.16
CA LEU A 192 3.06 -5.27 11.05
C LEU A 192 2.29 -6.58 11.06
N LEU A 193 1.43 -6.81 10.06
CA LEU A 193 0.77 -8.09 9.80
C LEU A 193 0.07 -8.66 11.02
N ARG A 194 -1.25 -8.49 11.11
CA ARG A 194 -1.99 -9.28 12.08
C ARG A 194 -1.69 -10.75 11.80
N GLU A 195 -1.15 -11.45 12.78
CA GLU A 195 -0.81 -12.87 12.75
C GLU A 195 -1.83 -13.70 11.96
N LYS A 196 -3.12 -13.41 12.18
CA LYS A 196 -4.26 -14.01 11.48
C LYS A 196 -4.18 -13.95 9.94
N GLU A 197 -3.64 -12.89 9.37
CA GLU A 197 -3.49 -12.70 7.92
C GLU A 197 -2.34 -13.55 7.36
N LEU A 198 -1.21 -13.62 8.07
CA LEU A 198 -0.09 -14.49 7.76
C LEU A 198 -0.48 -15.97 7.85
N GLU A 199 -1.21 -16.35 8.89
CA GLU A 199 -1.75 -17.70 9.03
C GLU A 199 -2.78 -18.03 7.95
N LYS A 200 -3.61 -17.06 7.54
CA LYS A 200 -4.54 -17.26 6.43
C LYS A 200 -3.79 -17.46 5.11
N ALA A 201 -2.75 -16.67 4.85
CA ALA A 201 -1.90 -16.82 3.67
C ALA A 201 -1.21 -18.19 3.68
N HIS A 202 -0.60 -18.56 4.80
CA HIS A 202 -0.01 -19.88 5.05
C HIS A 202 -0.97 -21.01 4.70
N LYS A 203 -2.18 -20.96 5.26
CA LYS A 203 -3.23 -21.95 4.98
C LYS A 203 -3.60 -22.02 3.50
N LYS A 204 -3.70 -20.89 2.80
CA LYS A 204 -3.99 -20.88 1.35
C LYS A 204 -2.89 -21.57 0.54
N VAL A 205 -1.63 -21.33 0.89
CA VAL A 205 -0.45 -21.77 0.14
C VAL A 205 -0.06 -23.21 0.49
N TYR A 206 0.13 -23.52 1.76
CA TYR A 206 0.70 -24.80 2.22
C TYR A 206 -0.36 -25.86 2.51
N GLU A 207 -1.51 -25.49 3.08
CA GLU A 207 -2.58 -26.46 3.39
C GLU A 207 -3.52 -26.70 2.20
N LYS A 208 -4.10 -25.62 1.67
CA LYS A 208 -5.08 -25.69 0.57
C LYS A 208 -4.44 -25.82 -0.81
N LYS A 209 -3.13 -25.57 -0.93
CA LYS A 209 -2.37 -25.62 -2.19
C LYS A 209 -3.03 -24.84 -3.33
N LYS A 210 -3.63 -23.67 -3.04
CA LYS A 210 -4.21 -22.80 -4.08
C LYS A 210 -3.10 -22.38 -5.06
N THR A 211 -3.35 -22.53 -6.36
CA THR A 211 -2.37 -22.30 -7.43
C THR A 211 -2.34 -20.83 -7.88
N ASN A 212 -3.52 -20.20 -8.01
CA ASN A 212 -3.66 -18.83 -8.49
C ASN A 212 -3.60 -17.83 -7.32
N LEU A 213 -2.40 -17.57 -6.80
CA LEU A 213 -2.16 -16.63 -5.70
C LEU A 213 -1.20 -15.55 -6.14
N THR A 214 -1.38 -14.33 -5.63
CA THR A 214 -0.42 -13.24 -5.87
C THR A 214 0.90 -13.53 -5.17
N TYR A 215 2.02 -13.04 -5.71
CA TYR A 215 3.36 -13.26 -5.13
C TYR A 215 3.46 -12.77 -3.69
N GLU A 216 2.71 -11.73 -3.39
CA GLU A 216 2.48 -11.18 -2.07
C GLU A 216 1.88 -12.20 -1.09
N VAL A 217 0.79 -12.85 -1.46
CA VAL A 217 0.18 -13.90 -0.62
C VAL A 217 1.17 -15.04 -0.42
N ILE A 218 1.96 -15.36 -1.44
CA ILE A 218 3.03 -16.35 -1.34
C ILE A 218 4.11 -15.88 -0.35
N ALA A 219 4.62 -14.64 -0.47
CA ALA A 219 5.64 -14.09 0.42
C ALA A 219 5.17 -14.05 1.88
N GLY A 220 3.90 -13.68 2.13
CA GLY A 220 3.30 -13.72 3.47
C GLY A 220 3.16 -15.14 4.02
N ALA A 221 2.78 -16.10 3.17
CA ALA A 221 2.73 -17.50 3.57
C ALA A 221 4.12 -18.08 3.89
N VAL A 222 5.11 -17.77 3.05
CA VAL A 222 6.51 -18.16 3.23
C VAL A 222 7.05 -17.58 4.53
N ALA A 223 6.74 -16.32 4.82
CA ALA A 223 7.11 -15.69 6.09
C ALA A 223 6.53 -16.43 7.30
N ALA A 224 5.24 -16.79 7.25
CA ALA A 224 4.61 -17.56 8.31
C ALA A 224 5.23 -18.96 8.48
N GLU A 225 5.54 -19.63 7.37
CA GLU A 225 6.19 -20.95 7.37
C GLU A 225 7.59 -20.88 7.97
N ALA A 226 8.39 -19.88 7.59
CA ALA A 226 9.75 -19.68 8.11
C ALA A 226 9.77 -19.56 9.64
N VAL A 227 8.84 -18.78 10.20
CA VAL A 227 8.72 -18.61 11.65
C VAL A 227 8.28 -19.90 12.33
N LYS A 228 7.28 -20.61 11.78
CA LYS A 228 6.83 -21.91 12.31
C LYS A 228 7.96 -22.93 12.36
N GLN A 229 8.74 -23.03 11.29
CA GLN A 229 9.85 -23.99 11.17
C GLN A 229 10.96 -23.72 12.17
N ILE A 230 11.30 -22.44 12.37
CA ILE A 230 12.36 -22.08 13.32
C ILE A 230 11.90 -22.24 14.77
N ILE A 231 10.67 -21.87 15.11
CA ILE A 231 10.12 -22.11 16.44
C ILE A 231 10.08 -23.63 16.73
N ALA A 232 9.58 -24.44 15.79
CA ALA A 232 9.53 -25.89 15.95
C ALA A 232 10.93 -26.52 16.12
N LYS A 233 11.93 -26.04 15.37
CA LYS A 233 13.31 -26.49 15.52
C LYS A 233 13.90 -26.12 16.88
N GLN A 234 13.65 -24.90 17.35
CA GLN A 234 14.10 -24.44 18.67
C GLN A 234 13.48 -25.26 19.80
N GLU A 235 12.18 -25.58 19.71
CA GLU A 235 11.49 -26.46 20.66
C GLU A 235 12.10 -27.87 20.70
N GLN A 236 12.52 -28.41 19.56
CA GLN A 236 13.14 -29.74 19.46
C GLN A 236 14.58 -29.78 20.00
N GLU A 237 15.35 -28.72 19.79
CA GLU A 237 16.76 -28.64 20.19
C GLU A 237 16.93 -28.23 21.67
N GLY A 238 15.83 -27.86 22.35
CA GLY A 238 15.86 -27.43 23.75
C GLY A 238 16.60 -26.10 23.96
N GLU A 239 16.83 -25.36 22.87
CA GLU A 239 17.44 -24.04 22.89
C GLU A 239 16.39 -23.00 23.28
N THR A 240 16.82 -21.93 23.95
CA THR A 240 15.92 -20.80 24.18
C THR A 240 15.52 -20.23 22.82
N VAL A 241 14.21 -19.95 22.65
CA VAL A 241 13.61 -19.29 21.45
C VAL A 241 14.41 -18.06 20.99
N TYR A 242 15.23 -17.49 21.87
CA TYR A 242 16.05 -16.30 21.72
C TYR A 242 17.54 -16.65 21.59
N PHE A 243 18.03 -16.92 20.38
CA PHE A 243 19.48 -17.04 20.15
C PHE A 243 20.00 -15.93 19.23
N LYS A 244 21.27 -15.56 19.42
CA LYS A 244 21.98 -14.58 18.59
C LYS A 244 22.12 -15.15 17.17
N GLY A 245 21.24 -14.75 16.26
CA GLY A 245 21.19 -15.26 14.89
C GLY A 245 19.80 -15.69 14.42
N ALA A 246 18.82 -15.77 15.31
CA ALA A 246 17.48 -16.27 14.96
C ALA A 246 16.80 -15.44 13.86
N LYS A 247 16.91 -14.11 13.91
CA LYS A 247 16.37 -13.22 12.86
C LYS A 247 17.01 -13.48 11.50
N GLN A 248 18.33 -13.66 11.47
CA GLN A 248 19.07 -13.98 10.25
C GLN A 248 18.67 -15.37 9.71
N ALA A 249 18.46 -16.34 10.60
CA ALA A 249 17.99 -17.67 10.22
C ALA A 249 16.56 -17.62 9.63
N VAL A 250 15.65 -16.87 10.24
CA VAL A 250 14.27 -16.67 9.77
C VAL A 250 14.26 -16.00 8.40
N ALA A 251 15.02 -14.92 8.23
CA ALA A 251 15.15 -14.26 6.94
C ALA A 251 15.71 -15.22 5.88
N ALA A 252 16.82 -15.91 6.16
CA ALA A 252 17.45 -16.81 5.20
C ALA A 252 16.54 -17.98 4.78
N TYR A 253 15.75 -18.52 5.71
CA TYR A 253 14.75 -19.54 5.39
C TYR A 253 13.67 -18.98 4.47
N ALA A 254 13.09 -17.83 4.82
CA ALA A 254 12.05 -17.19 4.02
C ALA A 254 12.54 -16.84 2.60
N ALA A 255 13.77 -16.33 2.46
CA ALA A 255 14.37 -16.03 1.17
C ALA A 255 14.47 -17.28 0.29
N LYS A 256 15.04 -18.36 0.85
CA LYS A 256 15.24 -19.63 0.15
C LYS A 256 13.92 -20.24 -0.29
N GLU A 257 12.95 -20.28 0.62
CA GLU A 257 11.63 -20.83 0.37
C GLU A 257 10.88 -20.01 -0.69
N MET A 258 11.02 -18.68 -0.69
CA MET A 258 10.43 -17.83 -1.72
C MET A 258 11.01 -18.13 -3.10
N VAL A 259 12.33 -18.34 -3.21
CA VAL A 259 12.97 -18.76 -4.46
C VAL A 259 12.43 -20.10 -4.93
N GLN A 260 12.29 -21.07 -4.03
CA GLN A 260 11.75 -22.39 -4.36
C GLN A 260 10.30 -22.27 -4.87
N MET A 261 9.47 -21.48 -4.19
CA MET A 261 8.07 -21.25 -4.59
C MET A 261 7.94 -20.60 -5.96
N LEU A 262 8.85 -19.67 -6.31
CA LEU A 262 8.92 -19.06 -7.63
C LEU A 262 9.35 -20.06 -8.72
N MET A 263 10.28 -20.97 -8.41
CA MET A 263 10.72 -22.02 -9.33
C MET A 263 9.65 -23.09 -9.56
N GLU A 264 8.95 -23.52 -8.51
CA GLU A 264 7.96 -24.60 -8.57
C GLU A 264 6.65 -24.19 -9.24
N ARG A 265 6.21 -22.94 -9.00
CA ARG A 265 4.93 -22.44 -9.52
C ARG A 265 5.05 -21.83 -10.91
N GLY A 266 6.27 -21.48 -11.34
CA GLY A 266 6.46 -20.64 -12.50
C GLY A 266 6.06 -19.19 -12.19
N THR A 267 6.68 -18.26 -12.88
CA THR A 267 6.32 -16.85 -12.84
C THR A 267 5.12 -16.63 -13.78
N ASP A 268 3.92 -17.00 -13.35
CA ASP A 268 2.69 -16.83 -14.17
C ASP A 268 2.36 -15.35 -14.48
N ASP A 269 3.02 -14.42 -13.77
CA ASP A 269 2.96 -12.96 -13.98
C ASP A 269 4.16 -12.42 -14.78
N ASP A 270 4.98 -13.29 -15.38
CA ASP A 270 5.90 -12.87 -16.43
C ASP A 270 5.07 -12.45 -17.65
N ASP A 271 4.87 -11.15 -17.79
CA ASP A 271 4.49 -10.59 -19.07
C ASP A 271 5.54 -11.10 -20.07
N ALA A 272 5.11 -11.71 -21.19
CA ALA A 272 6.03 -12.30 -22.17
C ALA A 272 7.02 -11.29 -22.79
N ASN A 273 6.85 -10.00 -22.44
CA ASN A 273 7.66 -8.86 -22.85
C ASN A 273 8.65 -8.37 -21.76
N ASP A 274 8.64 -8.92 -20.55
CA ASP A 274 9.59 -8.53 -19.50
C ASP A 274 11.00 -9.04 -19.83
N ASP A 275 11.98 -8.14 -19.80
CA ASP A 275 13.39 -8.50 -19.94
C ASP A 275 13.95 -9.20 -18.69
N GLU A 276 15.10 -9.87 -18.84
CA GLU A 276 15.73 -10.63 -17.74
C GLU A 276 16.05 -9.74 -16.53
N GLU A 277 16.41 -8.47 -16.76
CA GLU A 277 16.70 -7.51 -15.70
C GLU A 277 15.45 -7.19 -14.87
N THR A 278 14.29 -7.03 -15.51
CA THR A 278 13.01 -6.79 -14.83
C THR A 278 12.58 -8.00 -14.02
N LYS A 279 12.76 -9.21 -14.54
CA LYS A 279 12.49 -10.46 -13.83
C LYS A 279 13.38 -10.61 -12.60
N GLU A 280 14.68 -10.34 -12.73
CA GLU A 280 15.62 -10.39 -11.62
C GLU A 280 15.29 -9.35 -10.53
N LYS A 281 14.93 -8.12 -10.92
CA LYS A 281 14.47 -7.09 -9.98
C LYS A 281 13.22 -7.52 -9.22
N LYS A 282 12.23 -8.11 -9.91
CA LYS A 282 11.01 -8.65 -9.30
C LYS A 282 11.32 -9.77 -8.31
N GLN A 283 12.15 -10.75 -8.70
CA GLN A 283 12.54 -11.85 -7.82
C GLN A 283 13.28 -11.36 -6.56
N ASN A 284 14.23 -10.45 -6.73
CA ASN A 284 14.96 -9.84 -5.61
C ASN A 284 14.05 -9.05 -4.67
N MET A 285 13.05 -8.36 -5.23
CA MET A 285 12.05 -7.64 -4.45
C MET A 285 11.19 -8.60 -3.60
N LEU A 286 10.71 -9.69 -4.20
CA LEU A 286 9.90 -10.70 -3.52
C LEU A 286 10.66 -11.47 -2.43
N GLN A 287 11.95 -11.75 -2.62
CA GLN A 287 12.79 -12.36 -1.58
C GLN A 287 12.93 -11.45 -0.36
N LYS A 288 13.31 -10.19 -0.58
CA LYS A 288 13.45 -9.19 0.50
C LYS A 288 12.15 -8.99 1.28
N MET A 289 11.04 -9.06 0.56
CA MET A 289 9.70 -8.98 1.10
C MET A 289 9.40 -10.16 2.05
N ALA A 290 9.63 -11.40 1.61
CA ALA A 290 9.47 -12.59 2.44
C ALA A 290 10.39 -12.56 3.67
N GLU A 291 11.66 -12.19 3.49
CA GLU A 291 12.65 -12.04 4.57
C GLU A 291 12.17 -11.12 5.67
N LYS A 292 11.82 -9.88 5.31
CA LYS A 292 11.49 -8.88 6.32
C LYS A 292 10.12 -9.16 6.96
N ALA A 293 9.13 -9.67 6.22
CA ALA A 293 7.87 -10.13 6.79
C ALA A 293 8.09 -11.26 7.83
N ALA A 294 9.00 -12.19 7.54
CA ALA A 294 9.32 -13.29 8.45
C ALA A 294 10.00 -12.80 9.74
N VAL A 295 10.97 -11.89 9.62
CA VAL A 295 11.65 -11.28 10.78
C VAL A 295 10.65 -10.55 11.67
N ASN A 296 9.76 -9.75 11.06
CA ASN A 296 8.75 -8.99 11.78
C ASN A 296 7.76 -9.90 12.52
N TYR A 297 7.29 -10.96 11.86
CA TYR A 297 6.40 -11.93 12.47
C TYR A 297 7.08 -12.72 13.59
N TYR A 298 8.33 -13.10 13.41
CA TYR A 298 9.11 -13.74 14.47
C TYR A 298 9.26 -12.81 15.69
N GLU A 299 9.55 -11.53 15.48
CA GLU A 299 9.63 -10.55 16.56
C GLU A 299 8.32 -10.37 17.30
N SER A 300 7.17 -10.43 16.64
CA SER A 300 5.86 -10.32 17.31
C SER A 300 5.52 -11.55 18.16
N LYS A 301 6.02 -12.74 17.78
CA LYS A 301 5.92 -13.98 18.57
C LYS A 301 6.86 -14.03 19.77
N CYS A 302 7.87 -13.17 19.78
CA CYS A 302 8.96 -13.14 20.74
C CYS A 302 8.84 -11.99 21.77
N LYS A 303 7.67 -11.33 21.85
CA LYS A 303 7.32 -10.38 22.92
C LYS A 303 6.63 -11.10 24.07
#